data_AF-U3TSY7-F1
#
_entry.id   AF-U3TSY7-F1
#
_cell.length_a   1.000
_cell.length_b   1.000
_cell.length_c   1.000
_cell.angle_alpha   90.00
_cell.angle_beta   90.00
_cell.angle_gamma   90.00
#
_symmetry.space_group_name_H-M   'P 1'
#
loop_
_entity.id
_entity.type
_entity.pdbx_description
1 polymer ?
#
loop_
_entity_poly.entity_id
_entity_poly.type
_entity_poly.pdbx_seq_one_letter_code
_entity_poly.pdbx_strand_id
1 'polypeptide(L)'
;MQRARCYLLGERAVVLELEPPVSLVSQQRIWGLCQRLQQNEQIAEVIPGMNNLTLLLRDPQLKALDAIERLQRWWEESEVLLAEPR
;
A
#
# COMPACT_ATOMS: atom_id res chain seq x y z
N MET A 1 -10.41 -9.04 8.17
CA MET A 1 -9.58 -7.89 7.74
C MET A 1 -10.49 -6.80 7.19
N GLN A 2 -10.15 -5.52 7.36
CA GLN A 2 -10.88 -4.41 6.75
C GLN A 2 -10.85 -4.54 5.21
N ARG A 3 -11.98 -4.27 4.56
CA ARG A 3 -12.10 -4.40 3.10
C ARG A 3 -11.19 -3.37 2.44
N ALA A 4 -10.25 -3.86 1.63
CA ALA A 4 -9.32 -3.06 0.86
C ALA A 4 -9.65 -3.17 -0.62
N ARG A 5 -9.56 -2.05 -1.33
CA ARG A 5 -9.68 -1.99 -2.78
C ARG A 5 -8.32 -1.58 -3.32
N CYS A 6 -7.85 -2.29 -4.35
CA CYS A 6 -6.66 -1.89 -5.08
C CYS A 6 -7.05 -1.52 -6.50
N TYR A 7 -6.57 -0.38 -6.98
CA TYR A 7 -6.90 0.13 -8.30
C TYR A 7 -5.76 0.97 -8.88
N LEU A 8 -5.74 1.12 -10.20
CA LEU A 8 -4.80 2.02 -10.87
C LEU A 8 -5.31 3.46 -10.78
N LEU A 9 -4.38 4.38 -10.55
CA LEU A 9 -4.60 5.81 -10.65
C LEU A 9 -3.72 6.33 -11.80
N GLY A 10 -4.34 6.46 -12.97
CA GLY A 10 -3.61 6.70 -14.22
C GLY A 10 -2.78 5.48 -14.63
N GLU A 11 -1.69 5.70 -15.37
CA GLU A 11 -0.88 4.62 -15.92
C GLU A 11 0.23 4.13 -14.97
N ARG A 12 0.62 4.98 -14.00
CA ARG A 12 1.86 4.77 -13.23
C ARG A 12 1.67 4.52 -11.75
N ALA A 13 0.48 4.74 -11.22
CA ALA A 13 0.23 4.60 -9.79
C ALA A 13 -0.77 3.49 -9.52
N VAL A 14 -0.52 2.74 -8.45
CA VAL A 14 -1.47 1.80 -7.86
C VAL A 14 -1.81 2.28 -6.46
N VAL A 15 -3.10 2.27 -6.14
CA VAL A 15 -3.63 2.74 -4.87
C VAL A 15 -4.27 1.58 -4.15
N LEU A 16 -3.90 1.38 -2.89
CA LEU A 16 -4.68 0.62 -1.93
C LEU A 16 -5.52 1.58 -1.11
N GLU A 17 -6.81 1.34 -1.00
CA GLU A 17 -7.75 2.15 -0.22
C GLU A 17 -8.61 1.26 0.68
N LEU A 18 -8.74 1.65 1.93
CA LEU A 18 -9.56 0.97 2.92
C LEU A 18 -10.92 1.65 3.03
N GLU A 19 -12.00 0.86 3.04
CA GLU A 19 -13.34 1.40 3.26
C GLU A 19 -13.46 2.07 4.64
N PRO A 20 -14.20 3.17 4.80
CA PRO A 20 -14.50 3.72 6.13
C PRO A 20 -15.17 2.70 7.07
N PRO A 21 -15.03 2.84 8.40
CA PRO A 21 -14.38 3.94 9.12
C PRO A 21 -12.85 3.78 9.22
N VAL A 22 -12.15 4.90 9.43
CA VAL A 22 -10.71 4.91 9.73
C VAL A 22 -10.48 4.25 11.10
N SER A 23 -9.47 3.38 11.18
CA SER A 23 -9.04 2.77 12.44
C SER A 23 -7.52 2.87 12.59
N LEU A 24 -7.05 3.09 13.83
CA LEU A 24 -5.62 3.17 14.15
C LEU A 24 -4.89 1.87 13.76
N VAL A 25 -5.53 0.72 13.97
CA VAL A 25 -4.98 -0.60 13.62
C VAL A 25 -4.67 -0.68 12.12
N SER A 26 -5.59 -0.24 11.27
CA SER A 26 -5.36 -0.21 9.83
C SER A 26 -4.30 0.79 9.42
N GLN A 27 -4.22 1.93 10.12
CA GLN A 27 -3.18 2.92 9.87
C GLN A 27 -1.79 2.41 10.23
N GLN A 28 -1.65 1.67 11.35
CA GLN A 28 -0.40 1.00 11.73
C GLN A 28 0.03 -0.07 10.72
N ARG A 29 -0.93 -0.80 10.14
CA ARG A 29 -0.63 -1.74 9.03
C ARG A 29 -0.16 -1.00 7.78
N ILE A 30 -0.79 0.11 7.42
CA ILE A 30 -0.34 0.95 6.30
C ILE A 30 1.08 1.44 6.56
N TRP A 31 1.42 1.87 7.79
CA TRP A 31 2.79 2.30 8.12
C TRP A 31 3.82 1.18 7.98
N GLY A 32 3.52 -0.03 8.49
CA GLY A 32 4.40 -1.17 8.32
C GLY A 32 4.58 -1.56 6.86
N LEU A 33 3.49 -1.53 6.09
CA LEU A 33 3.53 -1.76 4.65
C LEU A 33 4.36 -0.68 3.94
N CYS A 34 4.26 0.59 4.33
CA CYS A 34 5.08 1.67 3.77
C CYS A 34 6.57 1.42 3.99
N GLN A 35 6.98 1.08 5.22
CA GLN A 35 8.39 0.79 5.53
C GLN A 35 8.92 -0.37 4.70
N ARG A 36 8.13 -1.45 4.55
CA ARG A 36 8.49 -2.60 3.69
C ARG A 36 8.67 -2.19 2.23
N LEU A 37 7.76 -1.37 1.71
CA LEU A 37 7.73 -1.01 0.29
C LEU A 37 8.68 0.11 -0.11
N GLN A 38 9.13 0.93 0.83
CA GLN A 38 10.14 1.97 0.56
C GLN A 38 11.46 1.38 0.04
N GLN A 39 11.78 0.14 0.39
CA GLN A 39 12.98 -0.57 -0.05
C GLN A 39 12.75 -1.43 -1.30
N ASN A 40 11.55 -1.41 -1.89
CA ASN A 40 11.22 -2.24 -3.03
C ASN A 40 11.70 -1.62 -4.35
N GLU A 41 12.57 -2.32 -5.08
CA GLU A 41 13.15 -1.83 -6.34
C GLU A 41 12.13 -1.54 -7.45
N GLN A 42 10.94 -2.13 -7.39
CA GLN A 42 9.89 -1.91 -8.38
C GLN A 42 9.11 -0.61 -8.13
N ILE A 43 9.23 -0.05 -6.92
CA ILE A 43 8.51 1.13 -6.48
C ILE A 43 9.43 2.35 -6.58
N ALA A 44 8.94 3.37 -7.27
CA ALA A 44 9.61 4.67 -7.40
C ALA A 44 9.39 5.50 -6.13
N GLU A 45 8.15 5.49 -5.63
CA GLU A 45 7.73 6.30 -4.50
C GLU A 45 6.59 5.62 -3.75
N VAL A 46 6.59 5.78 -2.42
CA VAL A 46 5.56 5.27 -1.50
C VAL A 46 4.92 6.47 -0.81
N ILE A 47 3.63 6.71 -1.06
CA ILE A 47 2.90 7.89 -0.60
C ILE A 47 1.75 7.46 0.32
N PRO A 48 1.92 7.50 1.64
CA PRO A 48 0.85 7.18 2.59
C PRO A 48 -0.19 8.30 2.69
N GLY A 49 -1.47 7.93 2.76
CA GLY A 49 -2.58 8.81 3.12
C GLY A 49 -3.20 8.45 4.48
N MET A 50 -4.43 8.90 4.72
CA MET A 50 -5.16 8.57 5.96
C MET A 50 -5.58 7.09 6.02
N ASN A 51 -6.26 6.61 4.98
CA ASN A 51 -6.78 5.24 4.87
C ASN A 51 -6.37 4.59 3.54
N ASN A 52 -5.39 5.17 2.86
CA ASN A 52 -4.90 4.69 1.59
C ASN A 52 -3.37 4.73 1.52
N LEU A 53 -2.84 3.98 0.56
CA LEU A 53 -1.44 3.95 0.21
C LEU A 53 -1.32 4.01 -1.30
N THR A 54 -0.64 5.03 -1.82
CA THR A 54 -0.35 5.15 -3.25
C THR A 54 1.09 4.78 -3.51
N LEU A 55 1.32 3.91 -4.50
CA LEU A 55 2.64 3.52 -4.96
C LEU A 55 2.84 3.99 -6.39
N LEU A 56 3.92 4.71 -6.63
CA LEU A 56 4.36 5.04 -7.98
C LEU A 56 5.28 3.92 -8.50
N LEU A 57 4.98 3.36 -9.67
CA LEU A 57 5.76 2.29 -10.28
C LEU A 57 6.95 2.86 -11.07
N ARG A 58 8.13 2.24 -10.93
CA ARG A 58 9.31 2.60 -11.75
C ARG A 58 9.10 2.25 -13.22
N ASP A 59 8.54 1.08 -13.48
CA ASP A 59 8.25 0.57 -14.81
C ASP A 59 6.76 0.18 -14.93
N PRO A 60 5.90 1.13 -15.33
CA PRO A 60 4.45 0.95 -15.34
C PRO A 60 3.95 0.12 -16.53
N GLN A 61 4.60 0.21 -17.69
CA GLN A 61 4.11 -0.38 -18.94
C GLN A 61 4.10 -1.91 -18.90
N LEU A 62 5.01 -2.51 -18.12
CA LEU A 62 5.11 -3.97 -18.02
C LEU A 62 4.36 -4.56 -16.81
N LYS A 63 3.86 -3.74 -15.88
CA LYS A 63 3.52 -4.23 -14.52
C LYS A 63 2.23 -3.71 -13.91
N ALA A 64 1.43 -2.89 -14.60
CA ALA A 64 0.29 -2.23 -13.99
C ALA A 64 -0.74 -3.21 -13.37
N LEU A 65 -1.15 -4.26 -14.10
CA LEU A 65 -2.11 -5.25 -13.59
C LEU A 65 -1.50 -6.09 -12.45
N ASP A 66 -0.27 -6.58 -12.67
CA ASP A 66 0.51 -7.31 -11.66
C ASP A 66 0.70 -6.52 -10.36
N ALA A 67 0.82 -5.20 -10.46
CA ALA A 67 1.02 -4.32 -9.31
C ALA A 67 -0.22 -4.27 -8.41
N ILE A 68 -1.44 -4.34 -8.98
CA ILE A 68 -2.68 -4.43 -8.20
C ILE A 68 -2.68 -5.71 -7.37
N GLU A 69 -2.44 -6.85 -8.01
CA GLU A 69 -2.43 -8.15 -7.31
C GLU A 69 -1.33 -8.23 -6.25
N ARG A 70 -0.13 -7.74 -6.56
CA ARG A 70 0.99 -7.69 -5.61
C ARG A 70 0.64 -6.82 -4.41
N LEU A 71 0.03 -5.66 -4.63
CA LEU A 71 -0.36 -4.77 -3.54
C LEU A 71 -1.44 -5.39 -2.65
N GLN A 72 -2.42 -6.09 -3.24
CA GLN A 72 -3.41 -6.85 -2.47
C GLN A 72 -2.73 -7.92 -1.59
N ARG A 73 -1.81 -8.71 -2.16
CA ARG A 73 -1.08 -9.74 -1.40
C ARG A 73 -0.24 -9.13 -0.28
N TRP A 74 0.51 -8.06 -0.55
CA TRP A 74 1.30 -7.40 0.49
C TRP A 74 0.44 -6.83 1.62
N TRP A 75 -0.78 -6.38 1.31
CA TRP A 75 -1.74 -5.97 2.32
C TRP A 75 -2.25 -7.14 3.15
N GLU A 76 -2.59 -8.26 2.51
CA GLU A 76 -3.02 -9.47 3.21
C GLU A 76 -1.92 -10.00 4.15
N GLU A 77 -0.67 -9.98 3.71
CA GLU A 77 0.51 -10.33 4.51
C GLU A 77 0.88 -9.28 5.57
N SER A 78 0.32 -8.06 5.49
CA SER A 78 0.73 -6.99 6.40
C SER A 78 0.22 -7.23 7.81
N GLU A 79 1.12 -7.17 8.77
CA GLU A 79 0.79 -7.20 10.19
C GLU A 79 0.79 -5.78 10.77
N VAL A 80 0.15 -5.64 11.93
CA VAL A 80 0.13 -4.37 12.66
C VAL A 80 1.54 -4.09 13.15
N LEU A 81 2.15 -3.01 12.65
CA LEU A 81 3.40 -2.54 13.20
C LEU A 81 3.10 -1.72 14.45
N LEU A 82 3.26 -2.35 15.62
CA LEU A 82 3.22 -1.65 16.89
C LEU A 82 4.50 -0.80 16.96
N ALA A 83 4.36 0.51 16.72
CA ALA A 83 5.45 1.43 16.96
C ALA A 83 5.82 1.32 18.45
N GLU A 84 7.02 0.84 18.77
CA GLU A 84 7.52 0.91 20.14
C GLU A 84 7.66 2.40 20.51
N PRO A 85 7.09 2.84 21.64
CA PRO A 85 7.33 4.19 22.12
C PRO A 85 8.83 4.33 22.41
N ARG A 86 9.50 5.24 21.70
CA ARG A 86 10.85 5.71 22.03
C ARG A 86 10.79 6.75 23.15
#